data_AF-A0A8S3I029-F1
#
_entry.id   AF-A0A8S3I029-F1
#
_cell.length_a   1.000
_cell.length_b   1.000
_cell.length_c   1.000
_cell.angle_alpha   90.00
_cell.angle_beta   90.00
_cell.angle_gamma   90.00
#
_symmetry.space_group_name_H-M   'P 1'
#
loop_
_entity.id
_entity.type
_entity.pdbx_description
1 polymer ?
#
loop_
_entity_poly.entity_id
_entity_poly.type
_entity_poly.pdbx_seq_one_letter_code
_entity_poly.pdbx_strand_id
1 'polypeptide(L)'
;IGTLAPAICLLLISFLDCQHRYLAVCLLIVGVAFNGLIMSGGCMVNVLDFSGVHSGVVFGLCNTIASISGFCAPFLTSVITKNKTTAQWRIAFMLYAASFLISAIAFSLLALGETEPWARDDVHDEQINDDPGAGEELME
;
A
#
# COMPACT_ATOMS: atom_id res chain seq x y z
N ILE A 1 -4.47 7.70 2.01
CA ILE A 1 -4.42 9.01 1.31
C ILE A 1 -3.40 9.06 0.17
N GLY A 2 -2.17 8.55 0.34
CA GLY A 2 -1.14 8.61 -0.72
C GLY A 2 -1.61 8.04 -2.07
N THR A 3 -2.41 6.97 -2.08
CA THR A 3 -2.92 6.30 -3.29
C THR A 3 -3.91 7.13 -4.12
N LEU A 4 -4.39 8.28 -3.61
CA LEU A 4 -5.29 9.17 -4.37
C LEU A 4 -4.57 9.82 -5.55
N ALA A 5 -3.29 10.20 -5.40
CA ALA A 5 -2.51 10.80 -6.48
C ALA A 5 -2.40 9.86 -7.72
N PRO A 6 -1.96 8.59 -7.59
CA PRO A 6 -1.96 7.68 -8.73
C PRO A 6 -3.37 7.36 -9.25
N ALA A 7 -4.39 7.32 -8.38
CA ALA A 7 -5.78 7.11 -8.81
C ALA A 7 -6.28 8.23 -9.75
N ILE A 8 -6.02 9.50 -9.39
CA ILE A 8 -6.39 10.67 -10.19
C ILE A 8 -5.64 10.65 -11.52
N CYS A 9 -4.34 10.32 -11.53
CA CYS A 9 -3.58 10.18 -12.76
C CYS A 9 -4.18 9.12 -13.71
N LEU A 10 -4.59 7.97 -13.18
CA LEU A 10 -5.20 6.88 -13.97
C LEU A 10 -6.60 7.23 -14.48
N LEU A 11 -7.40 7.97 -13.71
CA LEU A 11 -8.67 8.51 -14.18
C LEU A 11 -8.47 9.48 -15.34
N LEU A 12 -7.51 10.41 -15.23
CA LEU A 12 -7.18 11.35 -16.30
C LEU A 12 -6.77 10.59 -17.57
N ILE A 13 -5.89 9.59 -17.46
CA ILE A 13 -5.47 8.74 -18.59
C ILE A 13 -6.67 8.03 -19.24
N SER A 14 -7.68 7.61 -18.47
CA SER A 14 -8.87 6.92 -18.98
C SER A 14 -9.71 7.79 -19.92
N PHE A 15 -9.68 9.11 -19.73
CA PHE A 15 -10.39 10.06 -20.59
C PHE A 15 -9.57 10.54 -21.80
N LEU A 16 -8.25 10.28 -21.83
CA LEU A 16 -7.44 10.63 -22.99
C LEU A 16 -7.76 9.74 -24.20
N ASP A 17 -7.70 10.35 -25.39
CA ASP A 17 -7.92 9.69 -26.67
C ASP A 17 -6.60 9.36 -27.37
N CYS A 18 -6.68 8.57 -28.45
CA CYS A 18 -5.53 8.11 -29.24
C CYS A 18 -4.67 9.27 -29.78
N GLN A 19 -5.26 10.45 -29.96
CA GLN A 19 -4.57 11.65 -30.44
C GLN A 19 -3.49 12.16 -29.47
N HIS A 20 -3.62 11.87 -28.17
CA HIS A 20 -2.69 12.34 -27.12
C HIS A 20 -1.95 11.18 -26.43
N ARG A 21 -1.55 10.17 -27.20
CA ARG A 21 -0.84 8.99 -26.67
C ARG A 21 0.41 9.33 -25.85
N TYR A 22 1.20 10.31 -26.29
CA TYR A 22 2.41 10.70 -25.56
C TYR A 22 2.09 11.28 -24.17
N LEU A 23 1.04 12.10 -24.07
CA LEU A 23 0.60 12.69 -22.81
C LEU A 23 0.10 11.61 -21.85
N ALA A 24 -0.66 10.63 -22.37
CA ALA A 24 -1.13 9.49 -21.59
C ALA A 24 0.04 8.66 -21.01
N VAL A 25 1.10 8.43 -21.78
CA VAL A 25 2.30 7.71 -21.31
C VAL A 25 3.05 8.52 -20.26
N CYS A 26 3.23 9.83 -20.45
CA CYS A 26 3.86 10.70 -19.46
C CYS A 26 3.09 10.68 -18.13
N LEU A 27 1.77 10.82 -18.16
CA LEU A 27 0.92 10.73 -16.97
C LEU A 27 1.02 9.36 -16.29
N LEU A 28 1.13 8.28 -17.07
CA LEU A 28 1.27 6.93 -16.53
C LEU A 28 2.59 6.78 -15.76
N ILE A 29 3.69 7.26 -16.35
CA ILE A 29 5.01 7.23 -15.71
C ILE A 29 4.99 8.02 -14.40
N VAL A 30 4.42 9.22 -14.42
CA VAL A 30 4.29 10.07 -13.23
C VAL A 30 3.43 9.39 -12.16
N GLY A 31 2.29 8.79 -12.54
CA GLY A 31 1.44 8.04 -11.62
C GLY A 31 2.16 6.86 -10.97
N VAL A 32 2.93 6.08 -11.76
CA VAL A 32 3.74 4.97 -11.24
C VAL A 32 4.88 5.47 -10.34
N ALA A 33 5.49 6.61 -10.66
CA ALA A 33 6.50 7.22 -9.80
C ALA A 33 5.93 7.60 -8.42
N PHE A 34 4.75 8.22 -8.39
CA PHE A 34 4.05 8.49 -7.12
C PHE A 34 3.71 7.22 -6.36
N ASN A 35 3.29 6.15 -7.06
CA ASN A 35 3.07 4.85 -6.45
C ASN A 35 4.34 4.28 -5.77
N GLY A 36 5.50 4.43 -6.41
CA GLY A 36 6.78 4.05 -5.82
C GLY A 36 7.15 4.85 -4.57
N LEU A 37 6.89 6.16 -4.57
CA LEU A 37 7.13 7.03 -3.41
C LEU A 37 6.28 6.64 -2.21
N ILE A 38 5.02 6.24 -2.43
CA ILE A 38 4.11 5.81 -1.35
C ILE A 38 4.60 4.52 -0.69
N MET A 39 5.04 3.55 -1.51
CA MET A 39 5.53 2.27 -1.03
C MET A 39 6.76 2.47 -0.13
N SER A 40 7.72 3.28 -0.58
CA SER A 40 8.96 3.54 0.14
C SER A 40 8.80 4.48 1.34
N GLY A 41 7.88 5.44 1.26
CA GLY A 41 7.78 6.52 2.24
C GLY A 41 6.86 6.25 3.43
N GLY A 42 5.92 5.30 3.32
CA GLY A 42 4.94 5.10 4.40
C GLY A 42 4.38 3.69 4.54
N CYS A 43 4.20 2.93 3.45
CA CYS A 43 3.56 1.62 3.54
C CYS A 43 4.41 0.61 4.33
N MET A 44 5.72 0.59 4.09
CA MET A 44 6.63 -0.34 4.76
C MET A 44 6.85 0.04 6.23
N VAL A 45 7.02 1.33 6.53
CA VAL A 45 7.24 1.79 7.91
C VAL A 45 6.01 1.54 8.78
N ASN A 46 4.82 1.90 8.27
CA ASN A 46 3.57 1.75 9.03
C ASN A 46 3.20 0.28 9.32
N VAL A 47 3.62 -0.67 8.47
CA VAL A 47 3.44 -2.10 8.73
C VAL A 47 4.35 -2.58 9.86
N LEU A 48 5.60 -2.11 9.87
CA LEU A 48 6.59 -2.49 10.89
C LEU A 48 6.19 -1.93 12.26
N ASP A 49 5.71 -0.68 12.30
CA ASP A 49 5.26 -0.04 13.53
C ASP A 49 4.04 -0.75 14.15
N PHE A 50 3.14 -1.28 13.32
CA PHE A 50 1.95 -1.99 13.80
C PHE A 50 2.26 -3.42 14.28
N SER A 51 3.26 -4.08 13.70
CA SER A 51 3.50 -5.52 13.92
C SER A 51 4.69 -5.83 14.84
N GLY A 52 5.51 -4.82 15.19
CA GLY A 52 6.60 -4.96 16.15
C GLY A 52 7.49 -6.15 15.82
N VAL A 53 7.69 -7.04 16.80
CA VAL A 53 8.48 -8.28 16.65
C VAL A 53 7.91 -9.28 15.63
N HIS A 54 6.61 -9.24 15.32
CA HIS A 54 5.94 -10.13 14.35
C HIS A 54 6.00 -9.63 12.90
N SER A 55 6.71 -8.54 12.65
CA SER A 55 6.86 -7.89 11.35
C SER A 55 7.21 -8.83 10.19
N GLY A 56 8.12 -9.78 10.39
CA GLY A 56 8.55 -10.70 9.34
C GLY A 56 7.43 -11.62 8.83
N VAL A 57 6.58 -12.13 9.73
CA VAL A 57 5.48 -13.02 9.37
C VAL A 57 4.35 -12.25 8.70
N VAL A 58 4.01 -11.07 9.24
CA VAL A 58 2.98 -10.18 8.66
C VAL A 58 3.41 -9.72 7.27
N PHE A 59 4.66 -9.30 7.10
CA PHE A 59 5.19 -8.89 5.80
C PHE A 59 5.21 -10.04 4.79
N GLY A 60 5.58 -11.25 5.22
CA GLY A 60 5.51 -12.46 4.40
C GLY A 60 4.10 -12.76 3.91
N LEU A 61 3.09 -12.67 4.79
CA LEU A 61 1.69 -12.84 4.43
C LEU A 61 1.20 -11.75 3.45
N CYS A 62 1.56 -10.49 3.69
CA CYS A 62 1.24 -9.41 2.76
C CYS A 62 1.83 -9.67 1.37
N ASN A 63 3.04 -10.21 1.29
CA ASN A 63 3.70 -10.53 0.02
C ASN A 63 3.01 -11.69 -0.72
N THR A 64 2.56 -12.74 -0.01
CA THR A 64 1.82 -13.83 -0.67
C THR A 64 0.49 -13.34 -1.26
N ILE A 65 -0.25 -12.53 -0.51
CA ILE A 65 -1.49 -11.89 -1.00
C ILE A 65 -1.19 -10.97 -2.19
N ALA A 66 -0.13 -10.16 -2.11
CA ALA A 66 0.29 -9.28 -3.19
C ALA A 66 0.68 -10.07 -4.45
N SER A 67 1.36 -11.20 -4.29
CA SER A 67 1.76 -12.09 -5.39
C SER A 67 0.55 -12.71 -6.09
N ILE A 68 -0.46 -13.16 -5.32
CA ILE A 68 -1.72 -13.67 -5.89
C ILE A 68 -2.43 -12.56 -6.67
N SER A 69 -2.54 -11.36 -6.10
CA SER A 69 -3.12 -10.20 -6.79
C SER A 69 -2.36 -9.85 -8.07
N GLY A 70 -1.02 -9.88 -8.01
CA GLY A 70 -0.13 -9.66 -9.14
C GLY A 70 -0.30 -10.69 -10.26
N PHE A 71 -0.69 -11.92 -9.94
CA PHE A 71 -1.07 -12.92 -10.94
C PHE A 71 -2.47 -12.67 -11.52
N CYS A 72 -3.44 -12.24 -10.71
CA CYS A 72 -4.80 -11.96 -11.16
C CYS A 72 -4.90 -10.76 -12.11
N ALA A 73 -4.09 -9.71 -11.90
CA ALA A 73 -4.11 -8.48 -12.69
C ALA A 73 -3.87 -8.68 -14.21
N PRO A 74 -2.79 -9.36 -14.67
CA PRO A 74 -2.58 -9.63 -16.10
C PRO A 74 -3.60 -10.63 -16.65
N PHE A 75 -4.08 -11.57 -15.84
CA PHE A 75 -5.14 -12.50 -16.26
C PHE A 75 -6.43 -11.74 -16.62
N LEU A 76 -6.89 -10.85 -15.74
CA LEU A 76 -8.08 -10.05 -15.98
C LEU A 76 -7.90 -9.11 -17.18
N THR A 77 -6.75 -8.44 -17.26
CA THR A 77 -6.43 -7.53 -18.38
C THR A 77 -6.41 -8.27 -19.72
N SER A 78 -5.91 -9.52 -19.74
CA SER A 78 -5.90 -10.38 -20.92
C SER A 78 -7.30 -10.73 -21.41
N VAL A 79 -8.22 -11.06 -20.49
CA VAL A 79 -9.62 -11.38 -20.82
C VAL A 79 -10.37 -10.16 -21.36
N ILE A 80 -10.12 -8.97 -20.80
CA ILE A 80 -10.77 -7.72 -21.21
C ILE A 80 -10.27 -7.25 -22.57
N THR A 81 -8.99 -7.46 -22.87
CA THR A 81 -8.31 -6.90 -24.05
C THR A 81 -8.20 -7.89 -25.22
N LYS A 82 -9.23 -8.73 -25.43
CA LYS A 82 -9.21 -9.75 -26.50
C LYS A 82 -9.04 -9.16 -27.92
N ASN A 83 -9.64 -8.01 -28.17
CA ASN A 83 -9.65 -7.38 -29.50
C ASN A 83 -8.65 -6.22 -29.61
N LYS A 84 -7.86 -5.96 -28.55
CA LYS A 84 -6.82 -4.91 -28.49
C LYS A 84 -7.31 -3.52 -28.90
N THR A 85 -8.59 -3.22 -28.70
CA THR A 85 -9.17 -1.92 -29.04
C THR A 85 -8.94 -0.90 -27.95
N THR A 86 -8.87 0.39 -28.30
CA THR A 86 -8.70 1.48 -27.33
C THR A 86 -9.81 1.52 -26.28
N ALA A 87 -11.05 1.17 -26.67
CA ALA A 87 -12.18 1.11 -25.76
C ALA A 87 -12.00 0.05 -24.65
N GLN A 88 -11.42 -1.12 -24.97
CA GLN A 88 -11.12 -2.16 -23.99
C GLN A 88 -10.04 -1.71 -23.00
N TRP A 89 -9.01 -1.02 -23.48
CA TRP A 89 -7.97 -0.45 -22.62
C TRP A 89 -8.50 0.62 -21.67
N ARG A 90 -9.44 1.46 -22.12
CA ARG A 90 -10.14 2.42 -21.24
C ARG A 90 -10.83 1.73 -20.08
N ILE A 91 -11.54 0.62 -20.34
CA ILE A 91 -12.19 -0.18 -19.30
C ILE A 91 -11.15 -0.74 -18.33
N ALA A 92 -10.02 -1.25 -18.83
CA ALA A 92 -8.94 -1.73 -17.97
C ALA A 92 -8.40 -0.60 -17.06
N PHE A 93 -8.08 0.57 -17.61
CA PHE A 93 -7.60 1.71 -16.83
C PHE A 93 -8.63 2.20 -15.79
N MET A 94 -9.92 2.18 -16.12
CA MET A 94 -10.98 2.49 -15.15
C MET A 94 -11.05 1.47 -14.01
N LEU A 95 -10.85 0.17 -14.29
CA LEU A 95 -10.78 -0.85 -13.25
C LEU A 95 -9.56 -0.67 -12.33
N TYR A 96 -8.41 -0.32 -12.90
CA TYR A 96 -7.23 0.04 -12.10
C TYR A 96 -7.50 1.28 -11.23
N ALA A 97 -8.10 2.33 -11.79
CA ALA A 97 -8.46 3.51 -11.00
C ALA A 97 -9.44 3.19 -9.86
N ALA A 98 -10.43 2.33 -10.11
CA ALA A 98 -11.38 1.87 -9.11
C ALA A 98 -10.70 1.08 -7.98
N SER A 99 -9.73 0.21 -8.30
CA SER A 99 -9.01 -0.54 -7.27
C SER A 99 -8.18 0.38 -6.35
N PHE A 100 -7.54 1.41 -6.89
CA PHE A 100 -6.85 2.42 -6.08
C PHE A 100 -7.81 3.22 -5.18
N LEU A 101 -9.02 3.55 -5.68
CA LEU A 101 -10.04 4.21 -4.87
C LEU A 101 -10.57 3.31 -3.74
N ILE A 102 -10.87 2.05 -4.03
CA ILE A 102 -11.30 1.08 -3.02
C ILE A 102 -10.21 0.92 -1.95
N SER A 103 -8.94 0.84 -2.36
CA SER A 103 -7.81 0.80 -1.44
C SER A 103 -7.74 2.06 -0.56
N ALA A 104 -7.92 3.25 -1.14
CA ALA A 104 -7.92 4.50 -0.39
C ALA A 104 -9.07 4.57 0.64
N ILE A 105 -10.27 4.10 0.27
CA ILE A 105 -11.44 4.06 1.15
C ILE A 105 -11.22 3.03 2.26
N ALA A 106 -10.82 1.80 1.91
CA ALA A 106 -10.57 0.74 2.88
C ALA A 106 -9.51 1.18 3.91
N PHE A 107 -8.42 1.80 3.45
CA PHE A 107 -7.40 2.34 4.34
C PHE A 107 -7.97 3.46 5.23
N SER A 108 -8.80 4.36 4.69
CA SER A 108 -9.37 5.47 5.48
C SER A 108 -10.37 4.99 6.54
N LEU A 109 -11.04 3.86 6.31
CA LEU A 109 -11.97 3.26 7.28
C LEU A 109 -11.26 2.39 8.32
N LEU A 110 -10.18 1.69 7.93
CA LEU A 110 -9.50 0.70 8.77
C LEU A 110 -8.26 1.26 9.48
N ALA A 111 -7.72 2.40 9.04
CA ALA A 111 -6.64 3.10 9.74
C ALA A 111 -7.18 3.85 10.96
N LEU A 112 -7.71 3.11 11.94
CA LEU A 112 -7.82 3.60 13.30
C LEU A 112 -6.47 3.35 13.98
N GLY A 113 -5.81 4.43 14.41
CA GLY A 113 -4.47 4.41 14.99
C GLY A 113 -4.42 4.00 16.45
N GLU A 114 -5.28 3.08 16.87
CA GLU A 114 -5.13 2.45 18.18
C GLU A 114 -4.22 1.24 18.04
N THR A 115 -3.07 1.31 18.70
CA THR A 115 -2.12 0.21 18.78
C THR A 115 -2.81 -0.93 19.52
N GLU A 116 -3.09 -2.01 18.80
CA GLU A 116 -3.73 -3.18 19.38
C GLU A 116 -2.86 -3.75 20.51
N PRO A 117 -3.46 -4.24 21.62
CA PRO A 117 -2.72 -4.61 22.82
C PRO A 117 -1.72 -5.75 22.64
N TRP A 118 -1.83 -6.55 21.57
CA TRP A 118 -0.86 -7.60 21.22
C TRP A 118 0.43 -7.07 20.58
N ALA A 119 0.44 -5.80 20.14
CA ALA A 119 1.58 -5.11 19.55
C ALA A 119 2.30 -4.18 20.54
N ARG A 120 1.80 -4.04 21.78
CA ARG A 120 2.57 -3.45 22.88
C ARG A 120 3.61 -4.49 23.28
N ASP A 121 4.85 -4.26 22.86
CA ASP A 121 5.96 -5.10 23.27
C ASP A 121 6.07 -5.14 24.80
N ASP A 122 6.03 -6.36 25.33
CA ASP A 122 6.32 -6.75 26.71
C ASP A 122 7.79 -6.44 27.13
N VAL A 123 8.57 -5.82 26.23
CA VAL A 123 9.99 -5.47 26.37
C VAL A 123 10.23 -4.48 27.51
N HIS A 124 9.21 -3.78 28.01
CA HIS A 124 9.37 -2.91 29.16
C HIS A 124 9.40 -3.65 30.51
N ASP A 125 8.93 -4.90 30.58
CA ASP A 125 8.93 -5.68 31.83
C ASP A 125 10.22 -6.48 32.05
N GLU A 126 11.00 -6.81 31.02
CA GLU A 126 12.30 -7.49 31.21
C GLU A 126 13.44 -6.53 31.62
N GLN A 127 13.44 -5.29 31.12
CA GLN A 127 14.50 -4.32 31.48
C GLN A 127 14.37 -3.78 32.91
N ILE A 128 13.18 -3.81 33.51
CA ILE A 128 12.97 -3.42 34.92
C ILE A 128 13.34 -4.56 35.88
N ASN A 129 13.28 -5.82 35.43
CA ASN A 129 13.57 -6.98 36.27
C ASN A 129 15.03 -7.47 36.17
N ASP A 130 15.78 -7.08 35.14
CA ASP A 130 17.19 -7.46 34.97
C ASP A 130 18.21 -6.51 35.61
N ASP A 131 17.78 -5.36 36.15
CA ASP A 131 18.66 -4.49 36.97
C ASP A 131 18.12 -4.30 38.40
N PRO A 132 18.40 -5.26 39.31
CA PRO A 132 18.04 -5.13 40.72
C PRO A 132 18.75 -3.98 41.47
N GLY A 133 19.60 -3.18 40.80
CA GLY A 133 20.34 -2.06 41.41
C GLY A 133 19.77 -0.66 41.17
N ALA A 134 18.91 -0.46 40.16
CA ALA A 134 18.45 0.89 39.78
C ALA A 134 17.45 1.51 40.77
N GLY A 135 16.83 0.71 41.63
CA GLY A 135 15.89 1.18 42.66
C GLY A 135 16.55 1.80 43.89
N GLU A 136 17.85 1.57 44.11
CA GLU A 136 18.55 1.97 45.33
C GLU A 136 19.26 3.33 45.20
N GLU A 137 19.65 3.73 43.98
CA GLU A 137 20.31 5.04 43.72
C GLU A 137 19.35 6.25 43.74
N LEU A 138 18.03 6.05 43.76
CA LEU A 138 17.05 7.13 43.80
C LEU A 138 16.59 7.52 45.22
N MET A 139 17.18 6.93 46.26
CA MET A 139 16.89 7.27 47.66
C MET A 139 18.11 7.73 48.49
N GLU A 140 19.26 8.03 47.86
CA GLU A 140 20.37 8.79 48.47
C GLU A 140 20.62 10.14 47.79
#